data_AF-A0A352RUY2-F1
#
_entry.id   AF-A0A352RUY2-F1
#
_cell.length_a   1.000
_cell.length_b   1.000
_cell.length_c   1.000
_cell.angle_alpha   90.00
_cell.angle_beta   90.00
_cell.angle_gamma   90.00
#
_symmetry.space_group_name_H-M   'P 1'
#
loop_
_entity.id
_entity.type
_entity.pdbx_description
1 polymer ?
#
loop_
_entity_poly.entity_id
_entity_poly.type
_entity_poly.pdbx_seq_one_letter_code
_entity_poly.pdbx_strand_id
1 'polypeptide(L)'
;MPTLICNCNDTMPLDGAALAKASGGNQDATQGTAPLKVHRLLCRREIGDFRKALDGTDDVIVACTQESPLFTEVAAQTASEQGVMTAPVRFVNIRETGGWSAGARRDPATANAKIAALLAVAALPDPDPVATVDYRSEGTVLIMGPAARALPWAGRLSEAGL
;
A
#
# COMPACT_ATOMS: atom_id res chain seq x y z
N MET A 1 -6.64 -12.18 7.60
CA MET A 1 -5.98 -10.86 7.54
C MET A 1 -7.02 -9.78 7.26
N PRO A 2 -7.35 -8.91 8.25
CA PRO A 2 -8.27 -7.80 8.04
C PRO A 2 -7.88 -6.94 6.83
N THR A 3 -8.85 -6.63 5.98
CA THR A 3 -8.65 -5.78 4.79
C THR A 3 -9.56 -4.57 4.87
N LEU A 4 -8.96 -3.40 5.02
CA LEU A 4 -9.66 -2.12 5.12
C LEU A 4 -9.59 -1.38 3.79
N ILE A 5 -10.74 -1.08 3.19
CA ILE A 5 -10.82 -0.40 1.89
C ILE A 5 -11.33 1.02 2.09
N CYS A 6 -10.65 2.01 1.50
CA CYS A 6 -11.05 3.41 1.58
C CYS A 6 -11.37 3.96 0.18
N ASN A 7 -12.52 4.63 0.02
CA ASN A 7 -12.87 5.33 -1.23
C ASN A 7 -12.35 6.78 -1.30
N CYS A 8 -11.55 7.20 -0.31
CA CYS A 8 -10.94 8.53 -0.19
C CYS A 8 -11.95 9.66 -0.46
N ASN A 9 -13.02 9.73 0.33
CA ASN A 9 -14.11 10.70 0.24
C ASN A 9 -14.88 10.62 -1.10
N ASP A 10 -15.34 9.42 -1.45
CA ASP A 10 -16.13 9.12 -2.65
C ASP A 10 -15.43 9.49 -3.97
N THR A 11 -14.10 9.56 -3.98
CA THR A 11 -13.33 9.89 -5.18
C THR A 11 -13.15 8.69 -6.12
N MET A 12 -13.59 7.50 -5.70
CA MET A 12 -13.47 6.24 -6.42
C MET A 12 -14.77 5.43 -6.34
N PRO A 13 -15.26 4.85 -7.46
CA PRO A 13 -16.50 4.06 -7.49
C PRO A 13 -16.24 2.61 -7.05
N LEU A 14 -16.01 2.41 -5.75
CA LEU A 14 -15.72 1.09 -5.17
C LEU A 14 -17.01 0.33 -4.84
N ASP A 15 -17.03 -0.97 -5.13
CA ASP A 15 -18.11 -1.89 -4.81
C ASP A 15 -17.60 -2.97 -3.83
N GLY A 16 -17.97 -2.83 -2.56
CA GLY A 16 -17.55 -3.75 -1.50
C GLY A 16 -18.00 -5.20 -1.72
N ALA A 17 -19.13 -5.43 -2.38
CA ALA A 17 -19.62 -6.78 -2.67
C ALA A 17 -18.84 -7.42 -3.83
N ALA A 18 -18.57 -6.65 -4.89
CA ALA A 18 -17.72 -7.10 -6.00
C ALA A 18 -16.29 -7.42 -5.53
N LEU A 19 -15.72 -6.55 -4.68
CA LEU A 19 -14.38 -6.74 -4.12
C LEU A 19 -14.32 -7.95 -3.17
N ALA A 20 -15.35 -8.18 -2.34
CA ALA A 20 -15.42 -9.37 -1.49
C ALA A 20 -15.44 -10.67 -2.31
N LYS A 21 -16.24 -10.71 -3.38
CA LYS A 21 -16.36 -11.88 -4.26
C LYS A 21 -15.07 -12.22 -5.00
N ALA A 22 -14.37 -11.19 -5.49
CA ALA A 22 -13.18 -11.39 -6.32
C ALA A 22 -11.89 -11.60 -5.51
N SER A 23 -11.85 -11.17 -4.25
CA SER A 23 -10.66 -11.31 -3.38
C SER A 23 -10.54 -12.70 -2.72
N GLY A 24 -11.39 -13.67 -3.10
CA GLY A 24 -11.15 -15.10 -2.82
C GLY A 24 -11.18 -15.54 -1.35
N GLY A 25 -11.85 -14.80 -0.45
CA GLY A 25 -12.07 -15.25 0.92
C GLY A 25 -10.81 -15.22 1.80
N ASN A 26 -10.30 -14.02 2.08
CA ASN A 26 -9.34 -13.78 3.17
C ASN A 26 -10.02 -13.49 4.53
N GLN A 27 -11.34 -13.71 4.58
CA GLN A 27 -12.12 -13.82 5.81
C GLN A 27 -12.07 -15.28 6.24
N ASP A 28 -11.86 -15.51 7.54
CA ASP A 28 -11.98 -16.80 8.21
C ASP A 28 -13.03 -17.70 7.50
N ALA A 29 -12.63 -18.92 7.11
CA ALA A 29 -13.45 -19.86 6.34
C ALA A 29 -14.81 -20.21 7.00
N THR A 30 -15.07 -19.69 8.20
CA THR A 30 -16.33 -19.77 8.95
C THR A 30 -17.31 -18.61 8.72
N GLN A 31 -16.92 -17.52 8.08
CA GLN A 31 -17.78 -16.38 7.76
C GLN A 31 -18.02 -16.30 6.24
N GLY A 32 -19.26 -16.57 5.82
CA GLY A 32 -19.67 -16.43 4.42
C GLY A 32 -19.32 -15.05 3.84
N THR A 33 -19.28 -14.95 2.51
CA THR A 33 -18.76 -13.82 1.72
C THR A 33 -19.51 -12.50 1.95
N ALA A 34 -19.38 -11.92 3.14
CA ALA A 34 -19.96 -10.64 3.48
C ALA A 34 -19.26 -9.54 2.66
N PRO A 35 -20.01 -8.54 2.15
CA PRO A 35 -19.41 -7.42 1.44
C PRO A 35 -18.30 -6.77 2.27
N LEU A 36 -17.19 -6.41 1.62
CA LEU A 36 -16.14 -5.65 2.29
C LEU A 36 -16.67 -4.25 2.59
N LYS A 37 -16.48 -3.78 3.83
CA LYS A 37 -16.84 -2.42 4.21
C LYS A 37 -15.97 -1.43 3.43
N VAL A 38 -16.61 -0.56 2.64
CA VAL A 38 -15.96 0.58 1.98
C VAL A 38 -16.01 1.77 2.93
N HIS A 39 -14.87 2.10 3.52
CA HIS A 39 -14.71 3.29 4.34
C HIS A 39 -14.64 4.54 3.47
N ARG A 40 -15.21 5.64 3.96
CA ARG A 40 -15.20 6.92 3.23
C ARG A 40 -13.98 7.77 3.58
N LEU A 41 -13.62 7.78 4.86
CA LEU A 41 -12.62 8.63 5.48
C LEU A 41 -11.82 7.83 6.51
N LEU A 42 -11.26 6.69 6.08
CA LEU A 42 -10.49 5.76 6.95
C LEU A 42 -9.37 6.47 7.73
N CYS A 43 -8.63 7.38 7.07
CA CYS A 43 -7.54 8.14 7.71
C CYS A 43 -8.02 9.32 8.57
N ARG A 44 -9.33 9.56 8.67
CA ARG A 44 -9.91 10.67 9.43
C ARG A 44 -10.93 10.15 10.44
N ARG A 45 -12.22 10.27 10.12
CA ARG A 45 -13.31 9.98 11.05
C ARG A 45 -13.43 8.49 11.40
N GLU A 46 -12.87 7.63 10.57
CA GLU A 46 -12.96 6.18 10.71
C GLU A 46 -11.63 5.54 11.15
N ILE A 47 -10.66 6.33 11.64
CA ILE A 47 -9.33 5.82 12.08
C ILE A 47 -9.44 4.83 13.24
N GLY A 48 -10.52 4.90 14.02
CA GLY A 48 -10.82 3.92 15.07
C GLY A 48 -11.07 2.51 14.53
N ASP A 49 -11.57 2.37 13.29
CA ASP A 49 -11.75 1.06 12.67
C ASP A 49 -10.40 0.45 12.28
N PHE A 50 -9.42 1.28 11.90
CA PHE A 50 -8.04 0.83 11.70
C PHE A 50 -7.40 0.34 13.01
N ARG A 51 -7.53 1.10 14.11
CA ARG A 51 -7.02 0.68 15.43
C ARG A 51 -7.60 -0.67 15.86
N LYS A 52 -8.91 -0.87 15.67
CA LYS A 52 -9.57 -2.16 15.96
C LYS A 52 -9.05 -3.30 15.09
N ALA A 53 -8.72 -3.02 13.83
CA ALA A 53 -8.19 -4.03 12.93
C ALA A 53 -6.78 -4.52 13.30
N LEU A 54 -6.01 -3.73 14.06
CA LEU A 54 -4.68 -4.12 14.55
C LEU A 54 -4.73 -5.11 15.73
N ASP A 55 -5.89 -5.24 16.39
CA ASP A 55 -6.03 -6.02 17.61
C ASP A 55 -6.06 -7.53 17.32
N GLY A 56 -5.12 -8.29 17.89
CA GLY A 56 -5.11 -9.75 17.84
C GLY A 56 -4.93 -10.37 16.44
N THR A 57 -4.30 -9.65 15.51
CA THR A 57 -4.04 -10.16 14.15
C THR A 57 -2.55 -10.15 13.80
N ASP A 58 -2.16 -11.01 12.86
CA ASP A 58 -0.78 -11.12 12.41
C ASP A 58 -0.43 -10.12 11.32
N ASP A 59 -1.39 -9.71 10.47
CA ASP A 59 -1.19 -8.76 9.36
C ASP A 59 -2.47 -7.97 9.09
N VAL A 60 -2.35 -6.71 8.64
CA VAL A 60 -3.48 -5.87 8.18
C VAL A 60 -3.22 -5.30 6.80
N ILE A 61 -4.19 -5.42 5.88
CA ILE A 61 -4.18 -4.72 4.60
C ILE A 61 -4.94 -3.41 4.70
N VAL A 62 -4.30 -2.31 4.28
CA VAL A 62 -4.93 -1.00 4.09
C VAL A 62 -4.89 -0.64 2.61
N ALA A 63 -6.06 -0.66 1.96
CA ALA A 63 -6.21 -0.28 0.57
C ALA A 63 -6.35 1.25 0.42
N CYS A 64 -5.30 1.95 0.83
CA CYS A 64 -5.12 3.39 0.72
C CYS A 64 -3.66 3.72 1.02
N THR A 65 -3.02 4.53 0.19
CA THR A 65 -1.65 5.01 0.42
C THR A 65 -1.56 6.50 0.76
N GLN A 66 -2.69 7.23 0.74
CA GLN A 66 -2.69 8.68 0.90
C GLN A 66 -2.06 9.16 2.21
N GLU A 67 -2.41 8.51 3.33
CA GLU A 67 -1.91 8.86 4.66
C GLU A 67 -1.18 7.66 5.28
N SER A 68 -0.37 6.93 4.50
CA SER A 68 0.41 5.80 5.05
C SER A 68 1.28 6.19 6.26
N PRO A 69 1.92 7.39 6.34
CA PRO A 69 2.67 7.77 7.54
C PRO A 69 1.79 7.85 8.80
N LEU A 70 0.57 8.36 8.67
CA LEU A 70 -0.39 8.43 9.78
C LEU A 70 -0.78 7.03 10.25
N PHE A 71 -1.08 6.11 9.34
CA PHE A 71 -1.42 4.74 9.69
C PHE A 71 -0.25 4.03 10.39
N THR A 72 0.98 4.24 9.92
CA THR A 72 2.18 3.71 10.57
C THR A 72 2.35 4.29 11.98
N GLU A 73 2.14 5.60 12.17
CA GLU A 73 2.19 6.24 13.48
C GLU A 73 1.12 5.67 14.43
N VAL A 74 -0.13 5.56 13.98
CA VAL A 74 -1.23 5.00 14.77
C VAL A 74 -0.96 3.53 15.13
N ALA A 75 -0.36 2.75 14.23
CA ALA A 75 0.03 1.38 14.52
C ALA A 75 1.13 1.30 15.58
N ALA A 76 2.14 2.17 15.51
CA ALA A 76 3.20 2.24 16.51
C ALA A 76 2.67 2.70 17.89
N GLN A 77 1.77 3.68 17.91
CA GLN A 77 1.10 4.13 19.14
C GLN A 77 0.28 3.01 19.75
N THR A 78 -0.51 2.29 18.94
CA THR A 78 -1.33 1.16 19.42
C THR A 78 -0.45 0.04 19.99
N ALA A 79 0.68 -0.27 19.36
CA ALA A 79 1.66 -1.23 19.88
C ALA A 79 2.18 -0.82 21.26
N SER A 80 2.55 0.46 21.40
CA SER A 80 3.06 1.00 22.67
C SER A 80 2.00 0.98 23.77
N GLU A 81 0.74 1.28 23.46
CA GLU A 81 -0.37 1.29 24.42
C GLU A 81 -0.72 -0.12 24.91
N GLN A 82 -0.66 -1.11 24.02
CA GLN A 82 -1.03 -2.50 24.32
C GLN A 82 0.14 -3.34 24.84
N GLY A 83 1.38 -2.83 24.77
CA GLY A 83 2.57 -3.55 25.20
C GLY A 83 2.88 -4.79 24.35
N VAL A 84 2.39 -4.82 23.11
CA VAL A 84 2.57 -5.93 22.16
C VAL A 84 3.14 -5.41 20.84
N MET A 85 3.77 -6.29 20.06
CA MET A 85 4.10 -5.98 18.67
C MET A 85 2.81 -5.92 17.85
N THR A 86 2.60 -4.85 17.09
CA THR A 86 1.46 -4.77 16.17
C THR A 86 1.72 -5.52 14.87
N ALA A 87 0.63 -6.01 14.27
CA ALA A 87 0.62 -6.54 12.92
C ALA A 87 1.33 -5.61 11.93
N PRO A 88 2.21 -6.12 11.06
CA PRO A 88 2.67 -5.39 9.89
C PRO A 88 1.48 -4.87 9.07
N VAL A 89 1.59 -3.61 8.63
CA VAL A 89 0.57 -2.96 7.81
C VAL A 89 1.01 -3.01 6.35
N ARG A 90 0.27 -3.75 5.53
CA ARG A 90 0.46 -3.85 4.08
C ARG A 90 -0.39 -2.78 3.39
N PHE A 91 0.26 -1.80 2.77
CA PHE A 91 -0.45 -0.75 2.03
C PHE A 91 -0.63 -1.12 0.55
N VAL A 92 -1.85 -0.94 0.04
CA VAL A 92 -2.19 -1.16 -1.37
C VAL A 92 -2.65 0.14 -1.99
N ASN A 93 -1.91 0.64 -2.97
CA ASN A 93 -2.32 1.81 -3.71
C ASN A 93 -3.44 1.44 -4.69
N ILE A 94 -4.69 1.49 -4.26
CA ILE A 94 -5.84 1.29 -5.15
C ILE A 94 -6.33 2.59 -5.80
N ARG A 95 -5.87 3.75 -5.31
CA ARG A 95 -6.34 5.06 -5.76
C ARG A 95 -5.66 5.49 -7.04
N GLU A 96 -4.37 5.74 -6.99
CA GLU A 96 -3.61 6.19 -8.15
C GLU A 96 -3.47 5.07 -9.20
N THR A 97 -3.44 3.80 -8.79
CA THR A 97 -3.28 2.69 -9.75
C THR A 97 -4.59 2.14 -10.31
N GLY A 98 -5.75 2.55 -9.80
CA GLY A 98 -7.04 1.98 -10.17
C GLY A 98 -8.19 2.98 -10.14
N GLY A 99 -8.63 3.36 -8.95
CA GLY A 99 -9.89 4.08 -8.72
C GLY A 99 -9.95 5.49 -9.29
N TRP A 100 -8.82 6.13 -9.59
CA TRP A 100 -8.75 7.43 -10.27
C TRP A 100 -8.56 7.35 -11.78
N SER A 101 -8.44 6.15 -12.35
CA SER A 101 -8.32 6.00 -13.79
C SER A 101 -9.59 6.50 -14.49
N ALA A 102 -9.44 7.05 -15.72
CA ALA A 102 -10.59 7.38 -16.56
C ALA A 102 -11.47 6.15 -16.87
N GLY A 103 -10.87 4.96 -16.87
CA GLY A 103 -11.57 3.69 -16.97
C GLY A 103 -12.52 3.44 -15.79
N ALA A 104 -12.11 3.78 -14.56
CA ALA A 104 -12.89 3.50 -13.36
C ALA A 104 -14.27 4.15 -13.34
N ARG A 105 -14.42 5.37 -13.91
CA ARG A 105 -15.73 6.02 -14.01
C ARG A 105 -16.58 5.48 -15.15
N ARG A 106 -15.95 5.08 -16.26
CA ARG A 106 -16.66 4.58 -17.46
C ARG A 106 -17.10 3.13 -17.31
N ASP A 107 -16.26 2.32 -16.66
CA ASP A 107 -16.49 0.91 -16.39
C ASP A 107 -16.02 0.57 -14.96
N PRO A 108 -16.87 0.86 -13.95
CA PRO A 108 -16.57 0.55 -12.56
C PRO A 108 -16.35 -0.94 -12.31
N ALA A 109 -17.00 -1.83 -13.06
CA ALA A 109 -16.88 -3.27 -12.87
C ALA A 109 -15.45 -3.75 -13.17
N THR A 110 -14.90 -3.35 -14.32
CA THR A 110 -13.50 -3.68 -14.68
C THR A 110 -12.50 -3.06 -13.72
N ALA A 111 -12.74 -1.83 -13.24
CA ALA A 111 -11.88 -1.20 -12.24
C ALA A 111 -11.91 -1.94 -10.89
N ASN A 112 -13.09 -2.36 -10.43
CA ASN A 112 -13.20 -3.16 -9.20
C ASN A 112 -12.55 -4.55 -9.38
N ALA A 113 -12.62 -5.17 -10.56
CA ALA A 113 -11.88 -6.40 -10.84
C ALA A 113 -10.36 -6.21 -10.72
N LYS A 114 -9.82 -5.11 -11.27
CA LYS A 114 -8.39 -4.74 -11.09
C LYS A 114 -8.04 -4.52 -9.63
N ILE A 115 -8.88 -3.78 -8.89
CA ILE A 115 -8.65 -3.49 -7.47
C ILE A 115 -8.68 -4.78 -6.65
N ALA A 116 -9.61 -5.69 -6.92
CA ALA A 116 -9.62 -7.01 -6.28
C ALA A 116 -8.33 -7.80 -6.56
N ALA A 117 -7.81 -7.76 -7.78
CA ALA A 117 -6.53 -8.38 -8.10
C ALA A 117 -5.37 -7.76 -7.32
N LEU A 118 -5.34 -6.43 -7.15
CA LEU A 118 -4.34 -5.74 -6.33
C LEU A 118 -4.43 -6.14 -4.85
N LEU A 119 -5.65 -6.26 -4.32
CA LEU A 119 -5.87 -6.75 -2.95
C LEU A 119 -5.42 -8.20 -2.78
N ALA A 120 -5.70 -9.06 -3.77
CA ALA A 120 -5.26 -10.45 -3.76
C ALA A 120 -3.73 -10.57 -3.82
N VAL A 121 -3.05 -9.72 -4.60
CA VAL A 121 -1.57 -9.68 -4.62
C VAL A 121 -1.00 -9.25 -3.27
N ALA A 122 -1.60 -8.24 -2.64
CA ALA A 122 -1.16 -7.79 -1.31
C ALA A 122 -1.44 -8.81 -0.21
N ALA A 123 -2.37 -9.73 -0.45
CA ALA A 123 -2.70 -10.83 0.42
C ALA A 123 -1.77 -12.05 0.29
N LEU A 124 -0.88 -12.07 -0.71
CA LEU A 124 0.08 -13.14 -0.85
C LEU A 124 1.07 -13.13 0.33
N PRO A 125 1.54 -14.32 0.76
CA PRO A 125 2.62 -14.40 1.74
C PRO A 125 3.87 -13.71 1.21
N ASP A 126 4.75 -13.29 2.11
CA ASP A 126 6.04 -12.73 1.72
C ASP A 126 6.86 -13.76 0.92
N PRO A 127 7.61 -13.30 -0.10
CA PRO A 127 8.42 -14.20 -0.90
C PRO A 127 9.47 -14.90 -0.03
N ASP A 128 9.77 -16.15 -0.37
CA ASP A 128 10.85 -16.88 0.27
C ASP A 128 12.17 -16.08 0.17
N PRO A 129 13.00 -16.05 1.24
CA PRO A 129 14.29 -15.39 1.21
C PRO A 129 15.14 -15.89 0.04
N VAL A 130 15.52 -14.98 -0.84
CA VAL A 130 16.43 -15.26 -1.96
C VAL A 130 17.87 -14.93 -1.56
N ALA A 131 18.83 -15.61 -2.18
CA ALA A 131 20.24 -15.29 -1.98
C ALA A 131 20.51 -13.82 -2.34
N THR A 132 20.98 -13.05 -1.36
CA THR A 132 21.40 -11.68 -1.58
C THR A 132 22.86 -11.66 -2.01
N VAL A 133 23.20 -10.74 -2.91
CA VAL A 133 24.59 -10.43 -3.26
C VAL A 133 24.89 -9.01 -2.83
N ASP A 134 26.01 -8.82 -2.16
CA ASP A 134 26.46 -7.49 -1.76
C ASP A 134 27.04 -6.75 -2.97
N TYR A 135 26.54 -5.55 -3.21
CA TYR A 135 27.13 -4.63 -4.17
C TYR A 135 28.02 -3.64 -3.42
N ARG A 136 29.31 -3.66 -3.73
CA ARG A 136 30.26 -2.65 -3.28
C ARG A 136 30.52 -1.68 -4.43
N SER A 137 30.13 -0.42 -4.24
CA SER A 137 30.53 0.66 -5.15
C SER A 137 31.92 1.15 -4.76
N GLU A 138 32.82 1.25 -5.73
CA GLU A 138 34.13 1.91 -5.56
C GLU A 138 34.04 3.43 -5.79
N GLY A 139 32.83 4.01 -5.77
CA GLY A 139 32.61 5.45 -5.79
C GLY A 139 32.70 6.11 -7.16
N THR A 140 32.87 5.36 -8.26
CA THR A 140 33.03 5.96 -9.59
C THR A 140 31.70 6.40 -10.21
N VAL A 141 31.64 7.65 -10.69
CA VAL A 141 30.48 8.22 -11.37
C VAL A 141 30.79 8.50 -12.85
N LEU A 142 29.94 8.03 -13.76
CA LEU A 142 30.00 8.35 -15.19
C LEU A 142 28.93 9.39 -15.54
N ILE A 143 29.36 10.54 -16.07
CA ILE A 143 28.46 11.60 -16.54
C ILE A 143 28.47 11.62 -18.07
N MET A 144 27.32 11.31 -18.68
CA MET A 144 27.16 11.30 -20.13
C MET A 144 26.21 12.41 -20.58
N GLY A 145 26.66 13.21 -21.55
CA GLY A 145 25.84 14.26 -22.16
C GLY A 145 26.67 15.34 -22.84
N PRO A 146 26.02 16.37 -23.40
CA PRO A 146 26.71 17.49 -24.01
C PRO A 146 27.67 18.16 -23.02
N ALA A 147 28.88 18.50 -23.47
CA ALA A 147 29.95 19.02 -22.62
C ALA A 147 29.50 20.21 -21.74
N ALA A 148 28.70 21.12 -22.31
CA ALA A 148 28.17 22.29 -21.60
C ALA A 148 27.30 21.95 -20.37
N ARG A 149 26.72 20.74 -20.32
CA ARG A 149 25.95 20.25 -19.17
C ARG A 149 26.73 19.25 -18.33
N ALA A 150 27.55 18.41 -18.95
CA ALA A 150 28.29 17.35 -18.25
C ALA A 150 29.46 17.88 -17.41
N LEU A 151 30.27 18.80 -17.96
CA LEU A 151 31.49 19.29 -17.30
C LEU A 151 31.24 20.04 -15.99
N PRO A 152 30.22 20.93 -15.88
CA PRO A 152 29.93 21.59 -14.60
C PRO A 152 29.57 20.62 -13.47
N TRP A 153 28.86 19.53 -13.80
CA TRP A 153 28.53 18.49 -12.83
C TRP A 153 29.74 17.62 -12.49
N ALA A 154 30.59 17.30 -13.47
CA ALA A 154 31.83 16.56 -13.25
C ALA A 154 32.75 17.29 -12.26
N GLY A 155 32.92 18.60 -12.43
CA GLY A 155 33.70 19.42 -11.49
C GLY A 155 33.14 19.39 -10.08
N ARG A 156 31.83 19.64 -9.94
CA ARG A 156 31.16 19.65 -8.62
C ARG A 156 31.23 18.30 -7.90
N LEU A 157 31.13 17.20 -8.62
CA LEU A 157 31.19 15.85 -8.02
C LEU A 157 32.62 15.51 -7.62
N SER A 158 33.61 15.87 -8.44
CA SER A 158 35.02 15.73 -8.09
C SER A 158 35.40 16.52 -6.84
N GLU A 159 34.93 17.76 -6.71
CA GLU A 159 35.14 18.58 -5.51
C GLU A 159 34.48 17.98 -4.26
N ALA A 160 33.38 17.25 -4.43
CA ALA A 160 32.67 16.59 -3.34
C ALA A 160 33.30 15.23 -2.93
N GLY A 161 34.39 14.82 -3.57
CA GLY A 161 35.09 13.57 -3.28
C GLY A 161 34.46 12.33 -3.91
N LEU A 162 33.74 12.51 -5.02
CA LEU A 162 33.28 11.44 -5.92
C LEU A 162 34.13 11.36 -7.18
#